data_AF-A0A971GFR3-F1
#
_entry.id   AF-A0A971GFR3-F1
#
_cell.length_a   1.000
_cell.length_b   1.000
_cell.length_c   1.000
_cell.angle_alpha   90.00
_cell.angle_beta   90.00
_cell.angle_gamma   90.00
#
_symmetry.space_group_name_H-M   'P 1'
#
loop_
_entity.id
_entity.type
_entity.pdbx_description
1 polymer ?
#
loop_
_entity_poly.entity_id
_entity_poly.type
_entity_poly.pdbx_seq_one_letter_code
_entity_poly.pdbx_strand_id
1 'polypeptide(L)' 'IIQNPFSMGYLGVKYAVDAMNGKPVPKIVDTGSKVINKDNMYLPENQKLLFPLTD' A
#
# COMPACT_ATOMS: atom_id res chain seq x y z
N ILE A 1 -5.04 12.38 -6.26
CA ILE A 1 -4.08 11.26 -6.42
C ILE A 1 -3.87 10.66 -5.04
N ILE A 2 -4.03 9.35 -4.88
CA ILE A 2 -3.96 8.64 -3.60
C ILE A 2 -2.84 7.61 -3.65
N GLN A 3 -2.05 7.51 -2.57
CA GLN A 3 -1.01 6.50 -2.40
C GLN A 3 -1.56 5.28 -1.64
N ASN A 4 -0.75 4.23 -1.49
CA ASN A 4 -1.14 3.02 -0.75
C ASN A 4 -0.35 2.88 0.58
N PRO A 5 -0.70 3.67 1.62
CA PRO A 5 0.04 3.68 2.88
C PRO A 5 -0.04 2.36 3.66
N PHE A 6 -1.15 1.61 3.53
CA PHE A 6 -1.26 0.31 4.15
C PHE A 6 -0.22 -0.67 3.59
N SER A 7 -0.09 -0.75 2.26
CA SER A 7 0.95 -1.59 1.63
C SER A 7 2.35 -1.10 1.97
N MET A 8 2.60 0.22 2.05
CA MET A 8 3.88 0.74 2.51
C MET A 8 4.24 0.24 3.93
N GLY A 9 3.31 0.34 4.88
CA GLY A 9 3.52 -0.15 6.26
C GLY A 9 3.75 -1.66 6.32
N TYR A 10 2.90 -2.44 5.65
CA TYR A 10 3.02 -3.89 5.61
C TYR A 10 4.34 -4.36 5.00
N LEU A 11 4.71 -3.83 3.82
CA LEU A 11 5.95 -4.19 3.13
C LEU A 11 7.17 -3.72 3.91
N GLY A 12 7.11 -2.55 4.54
CA GLY A 12 8.18 -2.05 5.40
C GLY A 12 8.51 -3.02 6.54
N VAL A 13 7.50 -3.45 7.30
CA VAL A 13 7.70 -4.42 8.39
C VAL A 13 8.15 -5.78 7.85
N LYS A 14 7.50 -6.28 6.79
CA LYS A 14 7.86 -7.56 6.18
C LYS A 14 9.33 -7.58 5.72
N TYR A 15 9.77 -6.55 5.00
CA TYR A 15 11.15 -6.49 4.51
C TYR A 15 12.17 -6.24 5.62
N ALA A 16 11.81 -5.52 6.68
CA ALA A 16 12.67 -5.44 7.87
C ALA A 16 12.93 -6.83 8.46
N VAL A 17 11.88 -7.65 8.63
CA VAL A 17 12.00 -9.03 9.13
C VAL A 17 12.78 -9.92 8.15
N ASP A 18 12.53 -9.82 6.85
CA ASP A 18 13.27 -10.60 5.85
C ASP A 18 14.77 -10.25 5.85
N ALA A 19 15.12 -8.96 5.95
CA ALA A 19 16.50 -8.50 6.05
C ALA A 19 17.20 -9.00 7.32
N MET A 20 16.51 -8.99 8.47
CA MET A 20 17.03 -9.56 9.73
C MET A 20 17.34 -11.05 9.62
N ASN A 21 16.62 -11.79 8.76
CA ASN A 21 16.84 -13.20 8.50
C ASN A 21 17.83 -13.47 7.36
N GLY A 22 18.56 -12.45 6.90
CA GLY A 22 19.58 -12.59 5.84
C GLY A 22 18.99 -12.82 4.44
N LYS A 23 17.69 -12.59 4.23
CA LYS A 23 17.09 -12.70 2.90
C LYS A 23 17.36 -11.42 2.09
N PRO A 24 17.55 -11.52 0.77
CA PRO A 24 17.65 -10.35 -0.09
C PRO A 24 16.32 -9.58 -0.10
N VAL A 25 16.40 -8.26 -0.01
CA VAL A 25 15.26 -7.35 -0.06
C VAL A 25 15.47 -6.27 -1.12
N PRO A 26 14.40 -5.77 -1.76
CA PRO A 26 14.51 -4.68 -2.73
C PRO A 26 14.95 -3.38 -2.04
N LYS A 27 15.84 -2.61 -2.70
CA LYS A 27 16.25 -1.29 -2.22
C LYS A 27 15.16 -0.22 -2.40
N ILE A 28 14.34 -0.36 -3.44
CA ILE A 28 13.27 0.57 -3.80
C ILE A 28 12.05 -0.27 -4.17
N VAL A 29 10.89 0.14 -3.67
CA VAL A 29 9.61 -0.50 -3.93
C VAL A 29 8.62 0.57 -4.35
N ASP A 30 8.10 0.47 -5.57
CA ASP A 30 6.94 1.26 -5.99
C ASP A 30 5.68 0.62 -5.41
N THR A 31 4.97 1.36 -4.56
CA THR A 31 3.71 0.91 -3.95
C THR A 31 2.48 1.37 -4.74
N GLY A 32 2.70 2.04 -5.87
CA GLY A 32 1.69 2.54 -6.76
C GLY A 32 0.97 3.77 -6.22
N SER A 33 0.29 4.46 -7.13
CA SER A 33 -0.66 5.51 -6.82
C SER A 33 -1.87 5.40 -7.74
N LYS A 34 -3.01 5.95 -7.31
CA LYS A 34 -4.25 5.93 -8.10
C LYS A 34 -4.90 7.30 -8.18
N VAL A 35 -5.38 7.66 -9.37
CA VAL A 35 -6.21 8.85 -9.56
C VAL A 35 -7.65 8.48 -9.25
N ILE A 36 -8.17 9.06 -8.18
CA ILE A 36 -9.56 8.85 -7.73
C ILE A 36 -10.33 10.16 -7.89
N ASN A 37 -11.51 10.07 -8.51
CA ASN A 37 -12.44 11.16 -8.74
C ASN A 37 -13.88 10.72 -8.38
N LYS A 38 -14.86 11.61 -8.57
CA LYS A 38 -16.27 11.33 -8.23
C LYS A 38 -16.83 10.12 -8.97
N ASP A 39 -16.39 9.87 -10.19
CA ASP A 39 -16.92 8.81 -11.04
C ASP A 39 -16.42 7.43 -10.63
N ASN A 40 -15.24 7.35 -10.01
CA ASN A 40 -14.60 6.07 -9.69
C ASN A 40 -14.39 5.82 -8.19
N MET A 41 -14.73 6.75 -7.30
CA MET A 41 -14.45 6.62 -5.87
C MET A 41 -15.17 5.44 -5.19
N TYR A 42 -16.30 5.00 -5.73
CA TYR A 42 -17.08 3.88 -5.19
C TYR A 42 -16.75 2.53 -5.81
N LEU A 43 -15.76 2.45 -6.72
CA LEU A 43 -15.28 1.15 -7.17
C LEU A 43 -14.66 0.37 -5.99
N PRO A 44 -14.92 -0.94 -5.84
CA PRO A 44 -14.50 -1.72 -4.67
C PRO A 44 -13.00 -1.60 -4.33
N GLU A 45 -12.14 -1.52 -5.35
CA GLU A 45 -10.70 -1.39 -5.16
C GLU A 45 -10.25 0.01 -4.70
N ASN A 46 -11.05 1.04 -4.96
CA ASN A 46 -10.81 2.41 -4.50
C ASN A 46 -11.31 2.64 -3.08
N GLN A 47 -12.39 1.97 -2.70
CA GLN A 47 -12.94 2.07 -1.35
C GLN A 47 -11.92 1.62 -0.30
N LYS A 48 -11.14 0.56 -0.55
CA LYS A 48 -10.07 0.13 0.37
C LYS A 48 -8.96 1.17 0.55
N LEU A 49 -8.70 1.99 -0.47
CA LEU A 49 -7.71 3.07 -0.41
C LEU A 49 -8.26 4.32 0.29
N LEU A 50 -9.58 4.57 0.20
CA LEU A 50 -10.24 5.74 0.79
C LEU A 50 -10.74 5.52 2.22
N PHE A 51 -11.16 4.30 2.54
CA PHE A 51 -11.76 3.91 3.82
C PHE A 51 -11.05 2.68 4.41
N PRO A 52 -9.73 2.77 4.68
CA PRO A 52 -8.92 1.60 5.04
C PRO A 52 -9.19 1.03 6.44
N LEU A 53 -9.86 1.79 7.33
CA LEU A 53 -10.13 1.43 8.73
C LEU A 53 -11.52 1.96 9.08
N THR A 54 -12.57 1.22 8.73
CA THR A 54 -13.91 1.47 9.25
C THR A 54 -14.26 0.34 10.20
N ASP A 55 -14.72 0.71 11.39
CA ASP A 55 -15.26 -0.20 12.41
C ASP A 55 -16.44 -1.04 11.88
#